data_AF-A0A924QG88-F1
#
_entry.id   AF-A0A924QG88-F1
#
_cell.length_a   1.000
_cell.length_b   1.000
_cell.length_c   1.000
_cell.angle_alpha   90.00
_cell.angle_beta   90.00
_cell.angle_gamma   90.00
#
_symmetry.space_group_name_H-M   'P 1'
#
loop_
_entity.id
_entity.type
_entity.pdbx_description
1 polymer ?
#
loop_
_entity_poly.entity_id
_entity_poly.type
_entity_poly.pdbx_seq_one_letter_code
_entity_poly.pdbx_strand_id
1 'polypeptide(L)'
;MNAPDLLNQSAADMAAAVRAGLTTATALTHASLDRISATQPRVNAFTAVTVKRALQTAADLDARLANGDTTVQELPLLGVPFAVKNLFDVAGLTTLAGSKIERGKPVAAADAPLVARLHAAGAVLVGALNMDEYAYGFTTENSHEGATHNPHDLTRIAGGSSGGSAAAVAAGQVPLSLGSDTNGSIRVPASLCGTFGLKPTYGRLPRNGTYPFVA
;
A
#
# COMPACT_ATOMS: atom_id res chain seq x y z
N MET A 1 -0.17 10.03 22.07
CA MET A 1 -0.75 9.95 20.73
C MET A 1 -1.19 8.52 20.53
N ASN A 2 -2.45 8.26 20.18
CA ASN A 2 -2.94 6.89 19.98
C ASN A 2 -2.62 6.40 18.56
N ALA A 3 -2.84 5.11 18.26
CA ALA A 3 -2.54 4.54 16.95
C ALA A 3 -3.31 5.22 15.78
N PRO A 4 -4.61 5.56 15.92
CA PRO A 4 -5.32 6.36 14.90
C PRO A 4 -4.70 7.74 14.62
N ASP A 5 -4.29 8.47 15.64
CA ASP A 5 -3.64 9.78 15.48
C ASP A 5 -2.31 9.66 14.74
N LEU A 6 -1.57 8.57 15.02
CA LEU A 6 -0.29 8.28 14.39
C LEU A 6 -0.41 8.06 12.89
N LEU A 7 -1.54 7.55 12.37
CA LEU A 7 -1.76 7.36 10.93
C LEU A 7 -1.60 8.63 10.08
N ASN A 8 -1.75 9.81 10.69
CA ASN A 8 -1.56 11.10 10.03
C ASN A 8 -0.12 11.65 10.18
N GLN A 9 0.78 10.91 10.82
CA GLN A 9 2.20 11.26 10.97
C GLN A 9 3.05 10.57 9.89
N SER A 10 4.35 10.87 9.88
CA SER A 10 5.26 10.23 8.94
C SER A 10 5.48 8.74 9.28
N ALA A 11 5.83 7.93 8.28
CA ALA A 11 6.23 6.53 8.49
C ALA A 11 7.41 6.41 9.48
N ALA A 12 8.32 7.38 9.50
CA ALA A 12 9.44 7.41 10.44
C ALA A 12 8.96 7.61 11.89
N ASP A 13 7.99 8.50 12.11
CA ASP A 13 7.42 8.75 13.44
C ASP A 13 6.64 7.53 13.94
N MET A 14 5.91 6.84 13.06
CA MET A 14 5.24 5.58 13.40
C MET A 14 6.24 4.52 13.86
N ALA A 15 7.31 4.30 13.06
CA ALA A 15 8.34 3.32 13.40
C ALA A 15 9.05 3.68 14.71
N ALA A 16 9.32 4.96 14.95
CA ALA A 16 9.89 5.45 16.20
C ALA A 16 8.94 5.23 17.39
N ALA A 17 7.63 5.44 17.21
CA ALA A 17 6.64 5.22 18.25
C ALA A 17 6.51 3.73 18.64
N VAL A 18 6.54 2.82 17.67
CA VAL A 18 6.58 1.37 17.94
C VAL A 18 7.86 1.01 18.68
N ARG A 19 9.01 1.49 18.18
CA ARG A 19 10.33 1.23 18.78
C ARG A 19 10.45 1.74 20.22
N ALA A 20 9.81 2.85 20.54
CA ALA A 20 9.76 3.44 21.87
C ALA A 20 8.70 2.80 22.79
N GLY A 21 7.92 1.84 22.30
CA GLY A 21 6.84 1.22 23.06
C GLY A 21 5.63 2.13 23.32
N LEU A 22 5.50 3.25 22.59
CA LEU A 22 4.36 4.15 22.69
C LEU A 22 3.10 3.59 22.02
N THR A 23 3.28 2.69 21.06
CA THR A 23 2.24 1.90 20.40
C THR A 23 2.85 0.55 19.98
N THR A 24 2.03 -0.35 19.44
CA THR A 24 2.48 -1.62 18.86
C THR A 24 2.25 -1.64 17.35
N ALA A 25 2.94 -2.54 16.63
CA ALA A 25 2.69 -2.79 15.21
C ALA A 25 1.25 -3.27 15.00
N THR A 26 0.74 -4.11 15.90
CA THR A 26 -0.64 -4.61 15.86
C THR A 26 -1.65 -3.47 16.01
N ALA A 27 -1.42 -2.53 16.92
CA ALA A 27 -2.30 -1.37 17.11
C ALA A 27 -2.33 -0.45 15.87
N LEU A 28 -1.17 -0.17 15.26
CA LEU A 28 -1.11 0.60 14.00
C LEU A 28 -1.80 -0.13 12.85
N THR A 29 -1.61 -1.44 12.76
CA THR A 29 -2.25 -2.28 11.73
C THR A 29 -3.77 -2.28 11.89
N HIS A 30 -4.28 -2.45 13.11
CA HIS A 30 -5.72 -2.32 13.39
C HIS A 30 -6.25 -0.94 13.01
N ALA A 31 -5.58 0.14 13.43
CA ALA A 31 -6.00 1.50 13.08
C ALA A 31 -6.08 1.69 11.56
N SER A 32 -5.10 1.19 10.79
CA SER A 32 -5.10 1.25 9.34
C SER A 32 -6.26 0.45 8.73
N LEU A 33 -6.49 -0.78 9.20
CA LEU A 33 -7.59 -1.63 8.73
C LEU A 33 -8.97 -1.03 9.03
N ASP A 34 -9.15 -0.44 10.21
CA ASP A 34 -10.38 0.25 10.60
C ASP A 34 -10.61 1.49 9.72
N ARG A 35 -9.55 2.26 9.46
CA ARG A 35 -9.61 3.41 8.55
C ARG A 35 -9.97 2.99 7.13
N ILE A 36 -9.38 1.91 6.62
CA ILE A 36 -9.72 1.31 5.32
C ILE A 36 -11.20 0.95 5.31
N SER A 37 -11.68 0.18 6.29
CA SER A 37 -13.09 -0.23 6.38
C SER A 37 -14.06 0.96 6.35
N ALA A 38 -13.76 2.02 7.11
CA ALA A 38 -14.61 3.21 7.21
C ALA A 38 -14.63 4.10 5.95
N THR A 39 -13.62 4.01 5.09
CA THR A 39 -13.44 4.93 3.94
C THR A 39 -13.55 4.26 2.59
N GLN A 40 -13.25 2.96 2.51
CA GLN A 40 -13.24 2.19 1.28
C GLN A 40 -14.56 2.24 0.49
N PRO A 41 -15.77 2.20 1.11
CA PRO A 41 -17.03 2.31 0.37
C PRO A 41 -17.20 3.63 -0.41
N ARG A 42 -16.40 4.66 -0.11
CA ARG A 42 -16.44 5.97 -0.74
C ARG A 42 -15.21 6.27 -1.60
N VAL A 43 -14.02 5.90 -1.12
CA VAL A 43 -12.74 6.18 -1.81
C VAL A 43 -12.45 5.12 -2.87
N ASN A 44 -12.81 3.86 -2.59
CA ASN A 44 -12.60 2.71 -3.47
C ASN A 44 -11.13 2.49 -3.91
N ALA A 45 -10.19 2.67 -2.97
CA ALA A 45 -8.75 2.56 -3.25
C ALA A 45 -8.22 1.12 -3.26
N PHE A 46 -8.85 0.17 -2.57
CA PHE A 46 -8.39 -1.22 -2.43
C PHE A 46 -9.14 -2.20 -3.35
N THR A 47 -8.41 -3.15 -3.93
CA THR A 47 -9.00 -4.31 -4.63
C THR A 47 -8.95 -5.58 -3.77
N ALA A 48 -8.02 -5.64 -2.81
CA ALA A 48 -7.96 -6.69 -1.80
C ALA A 48 -7.34 -6.16 -0.50
N VAL A 49 -7.86 -6.60 0.64
CA VAL A 49 -7.31 -6.29 1.97
C VAL A 49 -6.77 -7.56 2.60
N THR A 50 -5.51 -7.56 3.05
CA THR A 50 -4.79 -8.74 3.52
C THR A 50 -4.87 -8.91 5.05
N VAL A 51 -6.06 -8.76 5.64
CA VAL A 51 -6.30 -8.70 7.10
C VAL A 51 -5.52 -9.75 7.87
N LYS A 52 -5.69 -11.04 7.54
CA LYS A 52 -5.04 -12.16 8.25
C LYS A 52 -3.50 -12.06 8.19
N ARG A 53 -2.96 -11.78 7.01
CA ARG A 53 -1.50 -11.64 6.80
C ARG A 53 -0.96 -10.42 7.56
N ALA A 54 -1.65 -9.28 7.48
CA ALA A 54 -1.24 -8.04 8.12
C ALA A 54 -1.15 -8.21 9.65
N LEU A 55 -2.21 -8.77 10.26
CA LEU A 55 -2.25 -8.99 11.70
C LEU A 55 -1.22 -10.03 12.17
N GLN A 56 -0.99 -11.09 11.39
CA GLN A 56 0.06 -12.06 11.70
C GLN A 56 1.45 -11.41 11.69
N THR A 57 1.79 -10.68 10.62
CA THR A 57 3.09 -9.98 10.52
C THR A 57 3.27 -8.98 11.66
N ALA A 58 2.23 -8.22 12.00
CA ALA A 58 2.28 -7.24 13.08
C ALA A 58 2.49 -7.91 14.45
N ALA A 59 1.76 -8.99 14.74
CA ALA A 59 1.90 -9.76 15.97
C ALA A 59 3.30 -10.38 16.09
N ASP A 60 3.87 -10.88 14.99
CA ASP A 60 5.22 -11.45 14.97
C ASP A 60 6.28 -10.37 15.29
N LEU A 61 6.13 -9.15 14.76
CA LEU A 61 7.02 -8.03 15.09
C LEU A 61 6.91 -7.65 16.57
N ASP A 62 5.69 -7.54 17.10
CA ASP A 62 5.45 -7.21 18.50
C ASP A 62 6.04 -8.28 19.44
N ALA A 63 5.86 -9.56 19.11
CA ALA A 63 6.42 -10.67 19.90
C ALA A 63 7.96 -10.66 19.90
N ARG A 64 8.59 -10.39 18.75
CA ARG A 64 10.05 -10.28 18.66
C ARG A 64 10.59 -9.10 19.46
N LEU A 65 9.91 -7.93 19.41
CA LEU A 65 10.25 -6.78 20.25
C LEU A 65 10.12 -7.10 21.75
N ALA A 66 9.04 -7.74 22.16
CA ALA A 66 8.82 -8.13 23.56
C ALA A 66 9.90 -9.10 24.08
N ASN A 67 10.44 -9.95 23.20
CA ASN A 67 11.54 -10.85 23.50
C ASN A 67 12.93 -10.19 23.44
N GLY A 68 13.02 -8.88 23.18
CA GLY A 68 14.28 -8.14 23.13
C GLY A 68 15.11 -8.39 21.87
N ASP A 69 14.49 -8.79 20.75
CA ASP A 69 15.19 -8.96 19.47
C ASP A 69 15.62 -7.61 18.88
N THR A 70 16.91 -7.29 19.06
CA THR A 70 17.51 -6.04 18.59
C THR A 70 17.47 -5.91 17.06
N THR A 71 17.42 -7.03 16.31
CA THR A 71 17.38 -6.99 14.84
C THR A 71 16.07 -6.40 14.32
N VAL A 72 14.95 -6.65 15.01
CA VAL A 72 13.65 -6.05 14.68
C VAL A 72 13.58 -4.61 15.15
N GLN A 73 14.13 -4.35 16.35
CA GLN A 73 14.15 -3.03 16.92
C GLN A 73 14.82 -2.02 15.99
N GLU A 74 15.81 -2.43 15.19
CA GLU A 74 16.53 -1.53 14.28
C GLU A 74 15.81 -1.26 12.93
N LEU A 75 14.80 -2.05 12.57
CA LEU A 75 14.16 -1.99 11.25
C LEU A 75 13.55 -0.61 10.93
N PRO A 76 13.85 -0.03 9.75
CA PRO A 76 13.52 1.38 9.47
C PRO A 76 12.03 1.66 9.28
N LEU A 77 11.22 0.62 8.99
CA LEU A 77 9.76 0.72 8.84
C LEU A 77 9.02 -0.18 9.85
N LEU A 78 9.63 -0.42 11.01
CA LEU A 78 9.08 -1.27 12.06
C LEU A 78 7.60 -0.99 12.35
N GLY A 79 6.72 -1.94 12.00
CA GLY A 79 5.29 -1.89 12.25
C GLY A 79 4.50 -0.92 11.37
N VAL A 80 5.13 -0.29 10.38
CA VAL A 80 4.49 0.71 9.51
C VAL A 80 3.58 0.01 8.50
N PRO A 81 2.27 0.31 8.45
CA PRO A 81 1.36 -0.27 7.46
C PRO A 81 1.66 0.29 6.06
N PHE A 82 1.57 -0.56 5.03
CA PHE A 82 1.70 -0.13 3.64
C PHE A 82 0.78 -0.92 2.71
N ALA A 83 0.52 -0.36 1.53
CA ALA A 83 -0.25 -1.02 0.48
C ALA A 83 0.48 -0.94 -0.86
N VAL A 84 0.09 -1.79 -1.81
CA VAL A 84 0.76 -1.85 -3.13
C VAL A 84 -0.26 -1.83 -4.24
N LYS A 85 0.02 -1.13 -5.35
CA LYS A 85 -0.77 -1.24 -6.58
C LYS A 85 -0.99 -2.71 -6.95
N ASN A 86 -2.20 -3.11 -7.35
CA ASN A 86 -2.50 -4.49 -7.76
C ASN A 86 -1.96 -4.81 -9.17
N LEU A 87 -0.67 -4.56 -9.30
CA LEU A 87 0.23 -4.84 -10.41
C LEU A 87 1.51 -5.50 -9.88
N PHE A 88 1.82 -5.33 -8.58
CA PHE A 88 2.86 -6.07 -7.88
C PHE A 88 2.31 -7.43 -7.43
N ASP A 89 3.11 -8.47 -7.63
CA ASP A 89 2.80 -9.79 -7.09
C ASP A 89 2.80 -9.75 -5.56
N VAL A 90 1.73 -10.29 -4.97
CA VAL A 90 1.57 -10.47 -3.53
C VAL A 90 1.28 -11.95 -3.31
N ALA A 91 2.12 -12.63 -2.53
CA ALA A 91 1.99 -14.06 -2.28
C ALA A 91 0.58 -14.40 -1.78
N GLY A 92 -0.07 -15.37 -2.45
CA GLY A 92 -1.43 -15.79 -2.13
C GLY A 92 -2.56 -14.92 -2.70
N LEU A 93 -2.24 -13.85 -3.44
CA LEU A 93 -3.21 -13.07 -4.20
C LEU A 93 -2.97 -13.21 -5.72
N THR A 94 -4.05 -13.15 -6.49
CA THR A 94 -3.94 -13.02 -7.95
C THR A 94 -3.63 -11.57 -8.31
N THR A 95 -2.56 -11.35 -9.06
CA THR A 95 -2.19 -10.04 -9.60
C THR A 95 -3.17 -9.66 -10.70
N LEU A 96 -4.05 -8.70 -10.42
CA LEU A 96 -5.16 -8.37 -11.33
C LEU A 96 -4.74 -7.46 -12.48
N ALA A 97 -3.73 -6.62 -12.27
CA ALA A 97 -3.39 -5.51 -13.15
C ALA A 97 -4.63 -4.66 -13.54
N GLY A 98 -5.62 -4.55 -12.65
CA GLY A 98 -6.90 -3.88 -12.92
C GLY A 98 -7.79 -4.54 -13.98
N SER A 99 -7.47 -5.74 -14.46
CA SER A 99 -8.21 -6.41 -15.54
C SER A 99 -9.07 -7.56 -15.05
N LYS A 100 -10.24 -7.74 -15.68
CA LYS A 100 -11.06 -8.95 -15.50
C LYS A 100 -10.39 -10.21 -16.04
N ILE A 101 -9.49 -10.09 -17.01
CA ILE A 101 -8.83 -11.23 -17.67
C ILE A 101 -7.92 -11.97 -16.69
N GLU A 102 -7.28 -11.24 -15.79
CA GLU A 102 -6.33 -11.81 -14.84
C GLU A 102 -7.01 -12.48 -13.63
N ARG A 103 -8.30 -12.19 -13.36
CA ARG A 103 -9.02 -12.71 -12.17
C ARG A 103 -9.02 -14.24 -12.05
N GLY A 104 -8.96 -14.95 -13.19
CA GLY A 104 -8.93 -16.42 -13.23
C GLY A 104 -7.53 -17.04 -13.20
N LYS A 105 -6.47 -16.22 -13.11
CA LYS A 105 -5.09 -16.71 -13.06
C LYS A 105 -4.74 -17.25 -11.67
N PRO A 106 -3.76 -18.17 -11.58
CA PRO A 106 -3.23 -18.61 -10.30
C PRO A 106 -2.79 -17.44 -9.43
N VAL A 107 -2.92 -17.60 -8.12
CA VAL A 107 -2.33 -16.66 -7.16
C VAL A 107 -0.81 -16.64 -7.30
N ALA A 108 -0.18 -15.51 -7.02
CA ALA A 108 1.26 -15.40 -7.01
C ALA A 108 1.87 -16.32 -5.93
N ALA A 109 2.91 -17.05 -6.30
CA ALA A 109 3.60 -17.98 -5.40
C ALA A 109 4.52 -17.26 -4.39
N ALA A 110 4.96 -16.04 -4.72
CA ALA A 110 5.84 -15.24 -3.90
C ALA A 110 5.52 -13.75 -4.06
N ASP A 111 5.93 -12.97 -3.08
CA ASP A 111 5.90 -11.51 -3.18
C ASP A 111 6.88 -11.00 -4.24
N ALA A 112 6.51 -9.91 -4.90
CA ALA A 112 7.45 -9.14 -5.70
C ALA A 112 8.64 -8.69 -4.84
N PRO A 113 9.86 -8.58 -5.38
CA PRO A 113 11.04 -8.21 -4.61
C PRO A 113 10.91 -6.90 -3.84
N LEU A 114 10.17 -5.92 -4.36
CA LEU A 114 9.94 -4.66 -3.66
C LEU A 114 9.01 -4.81 -2.44
N VAL A 115 8.01 -5.67 -2.53
CA VAL A 115 7.12 -6.02 -1.41
C VAL A 115 7.91 -6.79 -0.35
N ALA A 116 8.71 -7.77 -0.77
CA ALA A 116 9.59 -8.52 0.12
C ALA A 116 10.61 -7.62 0.83
N ARG A 117 11.16 -6.59 0.15
CA ARG A 117 12.07 -5.61 0.75
C ARG A 117 11.39 -4.73 1.80
N LEU A 118 10.15 -4.29 1.56
CA LEU A 118 9.39 -3.54 2.56
C LEU A 118 9.07 -4.40 3.79
N HIS A 119 8.68 -5.65 3.57
CA HIS A 119 8.47 -6.60 4.66
C HIS A 119 9.76 -6.84 5.47
N ALA A 120 10.90 -7.05 4.80
CA ALA A 120 12.20 -7.19 5.45
C ALA A 120 12.63 -5.92 6.21
N ALA A 121 12.16 -4.74 5.78
CA ALA A 121 12.34 -3.47 6.47
C ALA A 121 11.38 -3.26 7.66
N GLY A 122 10.53 -4.25 7.99
CA GLY A 122 9.60 -4.23 9.13
C GLY A 122 8.21 -3.69 8.81
N ALA A 123 7.92 -3.37 7.54
CA ALA A 123 6.61 -2.83 7.15
C ALA A 123 5.55 -3.94 7.04
N VAL A 124 4.29 -3.59 7.31
CA VAL A 124 3.15 -4.51 7.35
C VAL A 124 2.25 -4.28 6.12
N LEU A 125 2.14 -5.27 5.24
CA LEU A 125 1.29 -5.17 4.04
C LEU A 125 -0.19 -5.31 4.41
N VAL A 126 -0.99 -4.26 4.19
CA VAL A 126 -2.43 -4.26 4.49
C VAL A 126 -3.31 -4.53 3.27
N GLY A 127 -2.79 -4.44 2.04
CA GLY A 127 -3.56 -4.84 0.87
C GLY A 127 -3.01 -4.41 -0.49
N ALA A 128 -3.79 -4.74 -1.52
CA ALA A 128 -3.56 -4.41 -2.91
C ALA A 128 -4.54 -3.31 -3.38
N LEU A 129 -4.05 -2.37 -4.19
CA LEU A 129 -4.71 -1.13 -4.53
C LEU A 129 -5.25 -1.12 -5.96
N ASN A 130 -6.35 -0.42 -6.17
CA ASN A 130 -7.01 -0.21 -7.44
C ASN A 130 -6.15 0.66 -8.39
N MET A 131 -6.39 0.49 -9.68
CA MET A 131 -5.62 1.08 -10.77
C MET A 131 -6.40 1.06 -12.07
N ASP A 132 -6.01 1.88 -13.04
CA ASP A 132 -6.47 1.70 -14.42
C ASP A 132 -6.03 0.33 -14.95
N GLU A 133 -6.89 -0.29 -15.75
CA GLU A 133 -6.64 -1.60 -16.36
C GLU A 133 -5.31 -1.60 -17.15
N TYR A 134 -4.47 -2.60 -16.87
CA TYR A 134 -3.11 -2.76 -17.40
C TYR A 134 -2.22 -1.52 -17.26
N ALA A 135 -2.49 -0.71 -16.24
CA ALA A 135 -1.84 0.58 -16.00
C ALA A 135 -2.01 1.59 -17.16
N TYR A 136 -2.98 1.36 -18.05
CA TYR A 136 -3.28 2.18 -19.22
C TYR A 136 -4.46 3.12 -18.95
N GLY A 137 -4.15 4.27 -18.35
CA GLY A 137 -5.12 5.29 -18.02
C GLY A 137 -4.57 6.31 -17.03
N PHE A 138 -5.31 7.39 -16.85
CA PHE A 138 -4.90 8.53 -16.00
C PHE A 138 -6.00 8.96 -15.02
N THR A 139 -7.05 8.18 -14.83
CA THR A 139 -8.18 8.55 -13.96
C THR A 139 -8.50 7.52 -12.88
N THR A 140 -8.15 6.25 -13.10
CA THR A 140 -8.52 5.10 -12.26
C THR A 140 -10.05 4.95 -12.15
N GLU A 141 -10.73 5.21 -13.26
CA GLU A 141 -12.14 4.84 -13.48
C GLU A 141 -12.21 3.41 -14.03
N ASN A 142 -11.87 2.44 -13.17
CA ASN A 142 -11.79 1.05 -13.58
C ASN A 142 -13.19 0.43 -13.79
N SER A 143 -13.48 -0.10 -14.98
CA SER A 143 -14.80 -0.69 -15.31
C SER A 143 -15.13 -1.99 -14.55
N HIS A 144 -14.16 -2.58 -13.85
CA HIS A 144 -14.29 -3.87 -13.16
C HIS A 144 -14.20 -3.75 -11.65
N GLU A 145 -13.49 -2.75 -11.15
CA GLU A 145 -13.33 -2.47 -9.72
C GLU A 145 -14.08 -1.20 -9.27
N GLY A 146 -14.62 -0.42 -10.22
CA GLY A 146 -15.20 0.89 -9.97
C GLY A 146 -14.15 2.01 -9.95
N ALA A 147 -14.63 3.25 -9.93
CA ALA A 147 -13.77 4.43 -9.87
C ALA A 147 -13.11 4.58 -8.50
N THR A 148 -11.82 4.92 -8.47
CA THR A 148 -11.18 5.46 -7.26
C THR A 148 -11.41 6.96 -7.20
N HIS A 149 -11.97 7.43 -6.09
CA HIS A 149 -12.31 8.83 -5.88
C HIS A 149 -11.22 9.59 -5.14
N ASN A 150 -11.07 10.88 -5.44
CA ASN A 150 -10.12 11.75 -4.76
C ASN A 150 -10.58 12.03 -3.32
N PRO A 151 -9.75 11.77 -2.28
CA PRO A 151 -10.14 12.04 -0.89
C PRO A 151 -10.43 13.51 -0.56
N HIS A 152 -9.95 14.47 -1.37
CA HIS A 152 -10.26 15.90 -1.21
C HIS A 152 -11.65 16.29 -1.74
N ASP A 153 -12.16 15.55 -2.74
CA ASP A 153 -13.49 15.72 -3.32
C ASP A 153 -13.92 14.40 -3.98
N LEU A 154 -14.86 13.70 -3.37
CA LEU A 154 -15.31 12.38 -3.81
C LEU A 154 -16.02 12.39 -5.18
N THR A 155 -16.34 13.56 -5.72
CA THR A 155 -16.89 13.69 -7.09
C THR A 155 -15.80 13.73 -8.17
N ARG A 156 -14.52 13.74 -7.78
CA ARG A 156 -13.36 13.89 -8.67
C ARG A 156 -12.54 12.61 -8.77
N ILE A 157 -11.81 12.50 -9.87
CA ILE A 157 -10.84 11.43 -10.13
C ILE A 157 -9.65 11.52 -9.18
N ALA A 158 -9.13 10.37 -8.75
CA ALA A 158 -7.87 10.29 -8.02
C ALA A 158 -6.64 10.47 -8.93
N GLY A 159 -6.83 10.41 -10.25
CA GLY A 159 -5.74 10.31 -11.23
C GLY A 159 -5.33 8.86 -11.46
N GLY A 160 -4.36 8.63 -12.35
CA GLY A 160 -3.98 7.27 -12.74
C GLY A 160 -2.61 7.17 -13.40
N SER A 161 -2.07 5.97 -13.59
CA SER A 161 -2.75 4.69 -13.30
C SER A 161 -2.63 4.16 -11.87
N SER A 162 -1.93 4.87 -10.98
CA SER A 162 -1.82 4.49 -9.56
C SER A 162 -2.78 5.30 -8.68
N GLY A 163 -4.02 5.51 -9.14
CA GLY A 163 -5.03 6.30 -8.41
C GLY A 163 -5.34 5.73 -7.03
N GLY A 164 -5.52 4.40 -6.92
CA GLY A 164 -5.69 3.73 -5.63
C GLY A 164 -4.50 3.96 -4.68
N SER A 165 -3.28 3.94 -5.21
CA SER A 165 -2.05 4.20 -4.42
C SER A 165 -2.03 5.61 -3.83
N ALA A 166 -2.35 6.64 -4.61
CA ALA A 166 -2.34 8.01 -4.11
C ALA A 166 -3.54 8.30 -3.20
N ALA A 167 -4.73 7.80 -3.56
CA ALA A 167 -5.94 7.97 -2.78
C ALA A 167 -5.85 7.29 -1.41
N ALA A 168 -5.23 6.11 -1.31
CA ALA A 168 -5.05 5.43 -0.02
C ALA A 168 -4.16 6.23 0.94
N VAL A 169 -3.11 6.86 0.42
CA VAL A 169 -2.24 7.74 1.21
C VAL A 169 -2.99 9.02 1.61
N ALA A 170 -3.64 9.69 0.66
CA ALA A 170 -4.39 10.92 0.92
C ALA A 170 -5.58 10.73 1.87
N ALA A 171 -6.19 9.54 1.87
CA ALA A 171 -7.27 9.18 2.79
C ALA A 171 -6.78 8.82 4.21
N GLY A 172 -5.46 8.79 4.45
CA GLY A 172 -4.86 8.37 5.72
C GLY A 172 -5.05 6.87 6.01
N GLN A 173 -5.31 6.06 4.98
CA GLN A 173 -5.47 4.61 5.13
C GLN A 173 -4.11 3.94 5.39
N VAL A 174 -3.06 4.43 4.74
CA VAL A 174 -1.66 4.03 4.93
C VAL A 174 -0.73 5.24 4.75
N PRO A 175 0.41 5.33 5.45
CA PRO A 175 1.38 6.42 5.25
C PRO A 175 2.22 6.28 3.98
N LEU A 176 2.32 5.07 3.41
CA LEU A 176 3.11 4.80 2.22
C LEU A 176 2.44 3.75 1.34
N SER A 177 2.60 3.89 0.03
CA SER A 177 2.15 2.90 -0.93
C SER A 177 3.15 2.76 -2.09
N LEU A 178 3.13 1.60 -2.75
CA LEU A 178 3.85 1.40 -4.01
C LEU A 178 2.91 1.61 -5.21
N GLY A 179 3.45 2.24 -6.25
CA GLY A 179 2.82 2.43 -7.56
C GLY A 179 3.77 2.10 -8.71
N SER A 180 3.31 2.28 -9.94
CA SER A 180 4.14 2.21 -11.15
C SER A 180 3.98 3.48 -11.97
N ASP A 181 5.02 3.93 -12.67
CA ASP A 181 5.01 5.18 -13.45
C ASP A 181 5.74 5.00 -14.78
N THR A 182 4.94 4.76 -15.82
CA THR A 182 5.43 4.69 -17.20
C THR A 182 5.40 6.06 -17.84
N ASN A 183 4.25 6.74 -17.80
CA ASN A 183 4.04 8.07 -18.41
C ASN A 183 3.53 9.11 -17.39
N GLY A 184 3.83 8.95 -16.10
CA GLY A 184 3.30 9.82 -15.03
C GLY A 184 2.41 9.10 -14.03
N SER A 185 2.28 7.77 -14.12
CA SER A 185 1.28 7.01 -13.35
C SER A 185 1.51 6.98 -11.83
N ILE A 186 2.62 7.49 -11.29
CA ILE A 186 2.78 7.85 -9.87
C ILE A 186 2.57 9.35 -9.70
N ARG A 187 3.23 10.17 -10.53
CA ARG A 187 3.28 11.63 -10.36
C ARG A 187 1.94 12.34 -10.56
N VAL A 188 1.14 11.91 -11.55
CA VAL A 188 -0.19 12.45 -11.84
C VAL A 188 -1.14 12.24 -10.65
N PRO A 189 -1.41 10.99 -10.19
CA PRO A 189 -2.31 10.80 -9.06
C PRO A 189 -1.77 11.40 -7.76
N ALA A 190 -0.44 11.44 -7.55
CA ALA A 190 0.14 12.13 -6.41
C ALA A 190 -0.16 13.64 -6.42
N SER A 191 -0.02 14.30 -7.58
CA SER A 191 -0.38 15.71 -7.76
C SER A 191 -1.86 15.97 -7.47
N LEU A 192 -2.77 15.15 -8.01
CA LEU A 192 -4.20 15.33 -7.83
C LEU A 192 -4.69 15.04 -6.41
N CYS A 193 -4.11 14.02 -5.75
CA CYS A 193 -4.45 13.65 -4.38
C CYS A 193 -3.67 14.45 -3.33
N GLY A 194 -2.79 15.38 -3.73
CA GLY A 194 -2.01 16.19 -2.80
C GLY A 194 -1.00 15.38 -1.95
N THR A 195 -0.39 14.35 -2.54
CA THR A 195 0.62 13.50 -1.88
C THR A 195 1.99 13.62 -2.54
N PHE A 196 3.03 13.20 -1.84
CA PHE A 196 4.38 13.12 -2.41
C PHE A 196 4.53 11.84 -3.24
N GLY A 197 4.87 11.98 -4.53
CA GLY A 197 5.11 10.86 -5.44
C GLY A 197 6.50 10.92 -6.07
N LEU A 198 7.28 9.84 -5.91
CA LEU A 198 8.62 9.73 -6.49
C LEU A 198 8.64 8.67 -7.59
N LYS A 199 9.00 9.09 -8.81
CA LYS A 199 9.44 8.16 -9.86
C LYS A 199 10.97 8.09 -9.87
N PRO A 200 11.59 7.00 -9.40
CA PRO A 200 13.05 6.87 -9.40
C PRO A 200 13.62 6.81 -10.83
N THR A 201 14.94 6.96 -10.95
CA THR A 201 15.66 6.74 -12.21
C THR A 201 15.34 5.34 -12.76
N TYR A 202 15.11 5.24 -14.07
CA TYR A 202 14.86 3.96 -14.72
C TYR A 202 15.96 2.95 -14.41
N GLY A 203 15.59 1.71 -14.06
CA GLY A 203 16.52 0.65 -13.66
C GLY A 203 17.02 0.71 -12.21
N ARG A 204 16.67 1.75 -11.43
CA ARG A 204 17.04 1.84 -10.00
C ARG A 204 16.37 0.75 -9.17
N LEU A 205 15.14 0.38 -9.50
CA LEU A 205 14.37 -0.63 -8.80
C LEU A 205 14.13 -1.86 -9.70
N PRO A 206 14.18 -3.09 -9.16
CA PRO A 206 13.81 -4.28 -9.90
C PRO A 206 12.34 -4.25 -10.31
N ARG A 207 12.03 -4.87 -11.45
CA ARG A 207 10.67 -4.96 -12.01
C ARG A 207 10.13 -6.39 -12.10
N ASN A 208 10.92 -7.40 -11.78
CA ASN A 208 10.41 -8.78 -11.71
C ASN A 208 9.36 -8.90 -10.59
N GLY A 209 8.39 -9.80 -10.77
CA GLY A 209 7.23 -9.91 -9.88
C GLY A 209 6.23 -8.75 -10.06
N THR A 210 6.20 -8.13 -11.24
CA THR A 210 5.20 -7.11 -11.58
C THR A 210 4.63 -7.39 -12.96
N TYR A 211 3.35 -7.06 -13.17
CA TYR A 211 2.74 -7.18 -14.50
C TYR A 211 3.47 -6.25 -15.50
N PRO A 212 3.67 -6.65 -16.77
CA PRO A 212 4.32 -5.81 -17.78
C PRO A 212 3.70 -4.41 -17.92
N PHE A 213 4.45 -3.46 -18.52
CA PHE A 213 4.16 -2.02 -18.56
C PHE A 213 4.54 -1.23 -17.30
N VAL A 214 5.63 -1.65 -16.64
CA VAL A 214 6.30 -0.92 -15.55
C VAL A 214 7.64 -0.37 -16.04
N ALA A 215 7.88 0.92 -15.81
CA ALA A 215 9.16 1.60 -16.02
C ALA A 215 9.74 2.12 -14.69
#